data_AF-A0A1B2Z4I8-F1
#
_entry.id   AF-A0A1B2Z4I8-F1
#
_cell.length_a   1.000
_cell.length_b   1.000
_cell.length_c   1.000
_cell.angle_alpha   90.00
_cell.angle_beta   90.00
_cell.angle_gamma   90.00
#
_symmetry.space_group_name_H-M   'P 1'
#
loop_
_entity.id
_entity.type
_entity.pdbx_description
1 polymer ?
#
loop_
_entity_poly.entity_id
_entity_poly.type
_entity_poly.pdbx_seq_one_letter_code
_entity_poly.pdbx_strand_id
1 'polypeptide(L)'
;DLNIEVASEFILVAATLMRIKAKTLLPRKELDADGNEIDPREELVQRLIEYKQFKDVTAALRDMEADRLLRNKRGNTEAELKRIADLYSTEAELENLELYQLMKAFKRVVDRMEERESRPVHTIVKYHFTVKDQKSYLLTCVKKKEKIAFEDAFAHLDNRVHAVFTFLAMLELIQEKFLKISLGMGKNNFWMSRG
;
A
#
# COMPACT_ATOMS: atom_id res chain seq x y z
N ASP A 1 -14.87 -28.78 -31.56
CA ASP A 1 -13.44 -28.95 -31.87
C ASP A 1 -12.91 -30.22 -31.23
N LEU A 2 -12.31 -31.09 -32.04
CA LEU A 2 -11.74 -32.36 -31.59
C LEU A 2 -10.41 -32.04 -30.89
N ASN A 3 -10.32 -32.27 -29.59
CA ASN A 3 -9.14 -31.93 -28.80
C ASN A 3 -8.07 -33.02 -29.01
N ILE A 4 -7.21 -32.82 -30.03
CA ILE A 4 -6.24 -33.80 -30.52
C ILE A 4 -5.25 -34.23 -29.43
N GLU A 5 -4.89 -33.33 -28.52
CA GLU A 5 -4.00 -33.64 -27.39
C GLU A 5 -4.59 -34.70 -26.47
N VAL A 6 -5.86 -34.53 -26.05
CA VAL A 6 -6.57 -35.50 -25.22
C VAL A 6 -6.68 -36.85 -25.93
N ALA A 7 -6.98 -36.85 -27.23
CA ALA A 7 -7.08 -38.07 -28.02
C ALA A 7 -5.74 -38.83 -28.09
N SER A 8 -4.60 -38.13 -28.10
CA SER A 8 -3.27 -38.74 -28.19
C SER A 8 -2.93 -39.61 -26.97
N GLU A 9 -3.29 -39.18 -25.76
CA GLU A 9 -3.10 -39.95 -24.53
C GLU A 9 -3.97 -41.21 -24.50
N PHE A 10 -5.23 -41.11 -24.93
CA PHE A 10 -6.12 -42.27 -25.02
C PHE A 10 -5.65 -43.30 -26.05
N ILE A 11 -5.09 -42.85 -27.18
CA ILE A 11 -4.51 -43.75 -28.19
C ILE A 11 -3.32 -44.53 -27.60
N LEU A 12 -2.45 -43.88 -26.83
CA LEU A 12 -1.33 -44.55 -26.16
C LEU A 12 -1.83 -45.63 -25.18
N VAL A 13 -2.85 -45.33 -24.39
CA VAL A 13 -3.45 -46.30 -23.45
C VAL A 13 -4.05 -47.48 -24.22
N ALA A 14 -4.81 -47.22 -25.29
CA ALA A 14 -5.41 -48.25 -26.12
C ALA A 14 -4.35 -49.17 -26.77
N ALA A 15 -3.30 -48.59 -27.35
CA ALA A 15 -2.19 -49.34 -27.93
C ALA A 15 -1.46 -50.19 -26.88
N THR A 16 -1.26 -49.67 -25.67
CA THR A 16 -0.64 -50.38 -24.55
C THR A 16 -1.47 -51.59 -24.12
N LEU A 17 -2.79 -51.42 -23.98
CA LEU A 17 -3.70 -52.51 -23.62
C LEU A 17 -3.76 -53.59 -24.72
N MET A 18 -3.78 -53.20 -26.00
CA MET A 18 -3.71 -54.12 -27.13
C MET A 18 -2.40 -54.94 -27.10
N ARG A 19 -1.27 -54.28 -26.85
CA ARG A 19 0.05 -54.94 -26.71
C ARG A 19 0.06 -55.96 -25.57
N ILE A 20 -0.46 -55.58 -24.40
CA ILE A 20 -0.56 -56.47 -23.24
C ILE A 20 -1.42 -57.69 -23.59
N LYS A 21 -2.61 -57.48 -24.18
CA LYS A 21 -3.52 -58.57 -24.58
C LYS A 21 -2.87 -59.51 -25.59
N ALA A 22 -2.16 -58.98 -26.58
CA ALA A 22 -1.44 -59.79 -27.57
C ALA A 22 -0.34 -60.64 -26.90
N LYS A 23 0.45 -60.06 -25.98
CA LYS A 23 1.48 -60.79 -25.23
C LYS A 23 0.89 -61.89 -24.35
N THR A 24 -0.22 -61.64 -23.65
CA THR A 24 -0.87 -62.63 -22.79
C THR A 24 -1.39 -63.86 -23.56
N LEU A 25 -1.77 -63.68 -24.83
CA LEU A 25 -2.30 -64.77 -25.68
C LEU A 25 -1.20 -65.59 -26.38
N LEU A 26 0.07 -65.16 -26.32
CA LEU A 26 1.16 -65.88 -26.94
C LEU A 26 1.53 -67.14 -26.12
N PRO A 27 1.80 -68.28 -26.78
CA PRO A 27 2.14 -69.54 -26.10
C PRO A 27 3.54 -69.55 -25.49
N ARG A 28 4.39 -68.57 -25.83
CA ARG A 28 5.73 -68.39 -25.26
C ARG A 28 5.70 -67.23 -24.27
N LYS A 29 5.86 -67.57 -23.00
CA LYS A 29 5.96 -66.61 -21.90
C LYS A 29 7.38 -66.04 -21.85
N GLU A 30 7.51 -64.74 -21.63
CA GLU A 30 8.79 -64.08 -21.43
C GLU A 30 9.30 -64.43 -20.01
N LEU A 31 10.57 -64.82 -19.91
CA LEU A 31 11.20 -65.23 -18.66
C LEU A 31 12.26 -64.19 -18.27
N ASP A 32 12.32 -63.85 -16.98
CA ASP A 32 13.37 -63.00 -16.41
C ASP A 32 14.74 -63.70 -16.37
N ALA A 33 15.79 -62.95 -16.04
CA ALA A 33 17.15 -63.47 -15.86
C ALA A 33 17.22 -64.63 -14.83
N ASP A 34 16.29 -64.68 -13.89
CA ASP A 34 16.15 -65.72 -12.86
C ASP A 34 15.18 -66.85 -13.26
N GLY A 35 14.64 -66.83 -14.48
CA GLY A 35 13.71 -67.85 -14.99
C GLY A 35 12.27 -67.72 -14.50
N ASN A 36 11.91 -66.58 -13.90
CA ASN A 36 10.53 -66.28 -13.48
C ASN A 36 9.69 -65.79 -14.67
N GLU A 37 8.40 -66.14 -14.68
CA GLU A 37 7.46 -65.64 -15.70
C GLU A 37 7.14 -64.16 -15.46
N ILE A 38 7.35 -63.33 -16.48
CA ILE A 38 7.02 -61.90 -16.46
C ILE A 38 5.53 -61.74 -16.77
N ASP A 39 4.73 -61.23 -15.84
CA ASP A 39 3.34 -60.85 -16.16
C ASP A 39 3.37 -59.53 -16.96
N PRO A 40 2.94 -59.52 -18.23
CA PRO A 40 2.93 -58.30 -19.06
C PRO A 40 2.02 -57.19 -18.50
N ARG A 41 1.19 -57.47 -17.49
CA ARG A 41 0.30 -56.51 -16.82
C ARG A 41 0.95 -55.80 -15.64
N GLU A 42 2.07 -56.29 -15.11
CA GLU A 42 2.63 -55.85 -13.83
C GLU A 42 2.95 -54.35 -13.82
N GLU A 43 3.61 -53.85 -14.87
CA GLU A 43 3.92 -52.43 -15.04
C GLU A 43 2.65 -51.54 -15.00
N LEU A 44 1.57 -51.99 -15.65
CA LEU A 44 0.31 -51.25 -15.69
C LEU A 44 -0.39 -51.27 -14.32
N VAL A 45 -0.39 -52.43 -13.64
CA VAL A 45 -0.96 -52.58 -12.30
C VAL A 45 -0.23 -51.68 -11.31
N GLN A 46 1.10 -51.63 -11.35
CA GLN A 46 1.90 -50.78 -10.48
C GLN A 46 1.56 -49.29 -10.69
N ARG A 47 1.48 -48.83 -11.95
CA ARG A 47 1.05 -47.46 -12.28
C ARG A 47 -0.37 -47.14 -11.80
N LEU A 48 -1.30 -48.10 -11.91
CA LEU A 48 -2.67 -47.91 -11.44
C LEU A 48 -2.76 -47.83 -9.92
N ILE A 49 -1.97 -48.63 -9.20
CA ILE A 49 -1.86 -48.58 -7.74
C ILE A 49 -1.29 -47.24 -7.30
N GLU A 50 -0.21 -46.77 -7.94
CA GLU A 50 0.39 -45.48 -7.66
C GLU A 50 -0.59 -44.32 -7.91
N TYR A 51 -1.25 -44.33 -9.08
CA TYR A 51 -2.31 -43.36 -9.40
C TYR A 51 -3.43 -43.37 -8.35
N LYS A 52 -3.88 -44.55 -7.92
CA LYS A 52 -4.92 -44.68 -6.89
C LYS A 52 -4.47 -44.08 -5.56
N GLN A 53 -3.24 -44.37 -5.12
CA GLN A 53 -2.69 -43.78 -3.89
C GLN A 53 -2.70 -42.26 -3.94
N PHE A 54 -2.22 -41.66 -5.03
CA PHE A 54 -2.24 -40.21 -5.19
C PHE A 54 -3.65 -39.65 -5.24
N LYS A 55 -4.55 -40.29 -6.00
CA LYS A 55 -5.95 -39.87 -6.12
C LYS A 55 -6.65 -39.88 -4.76
N ASP A 56 -6.42 -40.90 -3.94
CA ASP A 56 -7.02 -41.01 -2.62
C ASP A 56 -6.51 -39.87 -1.69
N VAL A 57 -5.22 -39.54 -1.75
CA VAL A 57 -4.63 -38.43 -0.97
C VAL A 57 -5.13 -37.05 -1.45
N THR A 58 -5.39 -36.88 -2.75
CA THR A 58 -5.86 -35.58 -3.28
C THR A 58 -7.21 -35.15 -2.70
N ALA A 59 -8.09 -36.09 -2.36
CA ALA A 59 -9.36 -35.77 -1.71
C ALA A 59 -9.13 -35.15 -0.31
N ALA A 60 -8.27 -35.79 0.50
CA ALA A 60 -7.93 -35.28 1.82
C ALA A 60 -7.22 -33.91 1.76
N LEU A 61 -6.31 -33.73 0.79
CA LEU A 61 -5.64 -32.44 0.59
C LEU A 61 -6.61 -31.33 0.19
N ARG A 62 -7.64 -31.66 -0.61
CA ARG A 62 -8.68 -30.70 -1.01
C ARG A 62 -9.51 -30.23 0.19
N ASP A 63 -9.82 -31.13 1.13
CA ASP A 63 -10.51 -30.78 2.37
C ASP A 63 -9.62 -29.90 3.26
N MET A 64 -8.33 -30.23 3.42
CA MET A 64 -7.37 -29.42 4.16
C MET A 64 -7.17 -28.03 3.54
N GLU A 65 -7.19 -27.93 2.21
CA GLU A 65 -7.11 -26.66 1.48
C GLU A 65 -8.34 -25.81 1.75
N ALA A 66 -9.54 -26.38 1.68
CA ALA A 66 -10.79 -25.69 1.99
C ALA A 66 -10.79 -25.16 3.43
N ASP A 67 -10.38 -25.98 4.39
CA ASP A 67 -10.22 -25.57 5.79
C ASP A 67 -9.20 -24.44 5.96
N ARG A 68 -8.10 -24.48 5.19
CA ARG A 68 -7.06 -23.45 5.23
C ARG A 68 -7.56 -22.13 4.64
N LEU A 69 -8.34 -22.17 3.55
CA LEU A 69 -8.94 -21.01 2.90
C LEU A 69 -9.91 -20.25 3.82
N LEU A 70 -10.57 -20.95 4.74
CA LEU A 70 -11.43 -20.34 5.76
C LEU A 70 -10.65 -19.58 6.84
N ARG A 71 -9.33 -19.80 6.95
CA ARG A 71 -8.49 -19.19 7.98
C ARG A 71 -7.77 -17.96 7.46
N ASN A 72 -8.01 -16.82 8.11
CA ASN A 72 -7.25 -15.60 7.86
C ASN A 72 -6.00 -15.57 8.75
N LYS A 73 -4.86 -15.14 8.19
CA LYS A 73 -3.67 -14.87 8.99
C LYS A 73 -3.93 -13.67 9.89
N ARG A 74 -3.53 -13.76 11.17
CA ARG A 74 -3.46 -12.58 12.06
C ARG A 74 -2.42 -11.63 11.49
N GLY A 75 -2.77 -10.37 11.28
CA GLY A 75 -1.81 -9.34 10.90
C GLY A 75 -0.77 -9.13 12.00
N ASN A 76 0.42 -8.65 11.62
CA ASN A 76 1.49 -8.25 12.55
C ASN A 76 2.18 -9.38 13.34
N THR A 77 1.98 -10.65 12.97
CA THR A 77 2.62 -11.81 13.63
C THR A 77 4.14 -11.77 13.56
N GLU A 78 4.72 -11.29 12.46
CA GLU A 78 6.18 -11.19 12.32
C GLU A 78 6.79 -10.16 13.28
N ALA A 79 6.13 -9.02 13.49
CA ALA A 79 6.62 -8.01 14.42
C ALA A 79 6.46 -8.44 15.89
N GLU A 80 5.45 -9.27 16.17
CA GLU A 80 5.24 -9.87 17.48
C GLU A 80 6.26 -10.97 17.75
N LEU A 81 6.49 -11.87 16.79
CA LEU A 81 7.53 -12.90 16.86
C LEU A 81 8.92 -12.27 17.01
N LYS A 82 9.22 -11.18 16.28
CA LYS A 82 10.47 -10.41 16.46
C LYS A 82 10.57 -9.81 17.85
N ARG A 83 9.51 -9.19 18.37
CA ARG A 83 9.50 -8.66 19.74
C ARG A 83 9.73 -9.74 20.80
N ILE A 84 9.10 -10.90 20.63
CA ILE A 84 9.31 -12.05 21.50
C ILE A 84 10.76 -12.53 21.39
N ALA A 85 11.28 -12.71 20.18
CA ALA A 85 12.67 -13.11 19.98
C ALA A 85 13.67 -12.11 20.59
N ASP A 86 13.44 -10.80 20.42
CA ASP A 86 14.30 -9.75 20.96
C ASP A 86 14.31 -9.77 22.51
N LEU A 87 13.17 -10.04 23.15
CA LEU A 87 13.07 -10.16 24.62
C LEU A 87 13.90 -11.33 25.18
N TYR A 88 13.98 -12.44 24.45
CA TYR A 88 14.71 -13.64 24.87
C TYR A 88 16.16 -13.67 24.35
N SER A 89 16.53 -12.82 23.39
CA SER A 89 17.89 -12.78 22.81
C SER A 89 18.87 -11.95 23.64
N THR A 90 18.38 -11.00 24.44
CA THR A 90 19.24 -10.09 25.23
C THR A 90 20.09 -10.78 26.30
N GLU A 91 19.70 -11.95 26.79
CA GLU A 91 20.47 -12.68 27.82
C GLU A 91 21.61 -13.52 27.22
N ALA A 92 21.51 -13.94 25.96
CA ALA A 92 22.53 -14.75 25.28
C ALA A 92 23.55 -13.93 24.46
N GLU A 93 23.19 -12.71 24.03
CA GLU A 93 24.06 -11.87 23.19
C GLU A 93 25.18 -11.14 23.95
N LEU A 94 25.09 -11.02 25.28
CA LEU A 94 26.11 -10.34 26.09
C LEU A 94 27.43 -11.13 26.21
N GLU A 95 27.40 -12.45 26.01
CA GLU A 95 28.61 -13.29 26.07
C GLU A 95 29.48 -13.24 24.80
N ASN A 96 28.94 -12.81 23.65
CA ASN A 96 29.64 -12.83 22.36
C ASN A 96 29.48 -11.51 21.60
N LEU A 97 30.03 -10.43 22.17
CA LEU A 97 30.07 -9.11 21.54
C LEU A 97 31.20 -9.05 20.48
N GLU A 98 30.86 -9.39 19.23
CA GLU A 98 31.75 -9.22 18.09
C GLU A 98 31.70 -7.79 17.52
N LEU A 99 32.83 -7.30 16.98
CA LEU A 99 32.95 -5.98 16.34
C LEU A 99 31.90 -5.75 15.24
N TYR A 100 31.52 -6.82 14.53
CA TYR A 100 30.49 -6.78 13.50
C TYR A 100 29.11 -6.37 14.05
N GLN A 101 28.76 -6.82 15.26
CA GLN A 101 27.49 -6.46 15.91
C GLN A 101 27.47 -4.99 16.30
N LEU A 102 28.60 -4.45 16.78
CA LEU A 102 28.75 -3.03 17.08
C LEU A 102 28.61 -2.17 15.81
N MET A 103 29.22 -2.60 14.71
CA MET A 103 29.12 -1.91 13.41
C MET A 103 27.68 -1.92 12.88
N LYS A 104 26.95 -3.04 13.05
CA LYS A 104 25.52 -3.15 12.69
C LYS A 104 24.63 -2.29 13.59
N ALA A 105 24.95 -2.16 14.87
CA ALA A 105 24.25 -1.26 15.78
C ALA A 105 24.49 0.21 15.39
N PHE A 106 25.73 0.58 15.09
CA PHE A 106 26.09 1.93 14.64
C PHE A 106 25.39 2.30 13.33
N LYS A 107 25.38 1.40 12.34
CA LYS A 107 24.66 1.60 11.07
C LYS A 107 23.17 1.89 11.30
N ARG A 108 22.50 1.14 12.19
CA ARG A 108 21.08 1.39 12.55
C ARG A 108 20.83 2.77 13.15
N VAL A 109 21.81 3.33 13.87
CA VAL A 109 21.72 4.69 14.41
C VAL A 109 21.85 5.72 13.30
N VAL A 110 22.81 5.54 12.39
CA VAL A 110 23.02 6.43 11.23
C VAL A 110 21.79 6.44 10.32
N ASP A 111 21.28 5.26 9.94
CA ASP A 111 20.09 5.14 9.09
C ASP A 111 18.87 5.87 9.71
N ARG A 112 18.69 5.77 11.03
CA ARG A 112 17.62 6.47 11.76
C ARG A 112 17.80 7.98 11.76
N MET A 113 19.04 8.46 11.78
CA MET A 113 19.34 9.90 11.70
C MET A 113 19.02 10.43 10.30
N GLU A 114 19.45 9.73 9.25
CA GLU A 114 19.14 10.09 7.86
C GLU A 114 17.63 10.10 7.60
N GLU A 115 16.90 9.09 8.09
CA GLU A 115 15.43 9.07 8.00
C GLU A 115 14.78 10.26 8.72
N ARG A 116 15.37 10.74 9.83
CA ARG A 116 14.85 11.89 10.57
C ARG A 116 15.08 13.20 9.81
N GLU A 117 16.24 13.35 9.18
CA GLU A 117 16.57 14.52 8.35
C GLU A 117 15.79 14.53 7.03
N SER A 118 15.53 13.36 6.44
CA SER A 118 14.77 13.21 5.20
C SER A 118 13.26 13.37 5.38
N ARG A 119 12.75 13.65 6.59
CA ARG A 119 11.32 13.92 6.76
C ARG A 119 10.99 15.28 6.12
N PRO A 120 10.01 15.34 5.20
CA PRO A 120 9.57 16.61 4.63
C PRO A 120 9.03 17.49 5.75
N VAL A 121 9.81 18.51 6.15
CA VAL A 121 9.38 19.49 7.14
C VAL A 121 8.29 20.33 6.49
N HIS A 122 7.04 20.10 6.89
CA HIS A 122 5.92 20.95 6.50
C HIS A 122 6.12 22.33 7.14
N THR A 123 6.74 23.25 6.39
CA THR A 123 6.98 24.62 6.85
C THR A 123 5.66 25.39 6.72
N ILE A 124 4.89 25.41 7.81
CA ILE A 124 3.69 26.26 7.91
C ILE A 124 4.17 27.70 8.03
N VAL A 125 4.15 28.46 6.94
CA VAL A 125 4.34 29.91 6.99
C VAL A 125 3.09 30.51 7.62
N LYS A 126 3.14 30.76 8.94
CA LYS A 126 2.08 31.48 9.65
C LYS A 126 2.15 32.95 9.26
N TYR A 127 1.20 33.40 8.44
CA TYR A 127 1.04 34.83 8.19
C TYR A 127 0.54 35.51 9.47
N HIS A 128 1.19 36.62 9.86
CA HIS A 128 0.88 37.34 11.10
C HIS A 128 -0.38 38.22 11.01
N PHE A 129 -1.11 38.16 9.89
CA PHE A 129 -2.29 38.98 9.64
C PHE A 129 -3.54 38.13 9.68
N THR A 130 -4.53 38.50 10.50
CA THR A 130 -5.85 37.87 10.49
C THR A 130 -6.88 38.80 9.87
N VAL A 131 -7.91 38.22 9.24
CA VAL A 131 -9.03 38.99 8.67
C VAL A 131 -9.71 39.82 9.77
N LYS A 132 -9.81 39.28 10.99
CA LYS A 132 -10.40 39.96 12.15
C LYS A 132 -9.65 41.23 12.54
N ASP A 133 -8.32 41.17 12.57
CA ASP A 133 -7.50 42.34 12.91
C ASP A 133 -7.65 43.43 11.84
N GLN A 134 -7.64 43.03 10.56
CA GLN A 134 -7.81 43.95 9.44
C GLN A 134 -9.20 44.61 9.41
N LYS A 135 -10.27 43.89 9.80
CA LYS A 135 -11.60 44.49 9.98
C LYS A 135 -11.57 45.59 11.03
N SER A 136 -10.93 45.34 12.18
CA SER A 136 -10.86 46.32 13.26
C SER A 136 -10.05 47.56 12.87
N TYR A 137 -8.96 47.38 12.11
CA TYR A 137 -8.18 48.46 11.50
C TYR A 137 -9.03 49.32 10.56
N LEU A 138 -9.74 48.72 9.59
CA LEU A 138 -10.57 49.46 8.63
C LEU A 138 -11.70 50.24 9.31
N LEU A 139 -12.37 49.63 10.29
CA LEU A 139 -13.40 50.32 11.09
C LEU A 139 -12.83 51.48 11.90
N THR A 140 -11.60 51.37 12.40
CA THR A 140 -10.93 52.44 13.16
C THR A 140 -10.56 53.60 12.24
N CYS A 141 -10.09 53.29 11.03
CA CYS A 141 -9.79 54.30 10.03
C CYS A 141 -11.07 55.10 9.69
N VAL A 142 -12.15 54.42 9.29
CA VAL A 142 -13.40 55.06 8.89
C VAL A 142 -14.11 55.79 10.04
N LYS A 143 -13.86 55.41 11.30
CA LYS A 143 -14.32 56.18 12.47
C LYS A 143 -13.59 57.52 12.62
N LYS A 144 -12.31 57.61 12.24
CA LYS A 144 -11.49 58.82 12.39
C LYS A 144 -11.67 59.82 11.27
N LYS A 145 -11.91 59.33 10.05
CA LYS A 145 -12.15 60.15 8.85
C LYS A 145 -13.49 59.69 8.27
N GLU A 146 -14.51 60.54 8.28
CA GLU A 146 -15.88 60.20 7.82
C GLU A 146 -15.90 59.58 6.40
N LYS A 147 -14.90 59.92 5.57
CA LYS A 147 -14.62 59.30 4.28
C LYS A 147 -13.12 59.07 4.13
N ILE A 148 -12.75 57.88 3.64
CA ILE A 148 -11.35 57.49 3.38
C ILE A 148 -11.21 57.08 1.92
N ALA A 149 -10.16 57.54 1.26
CA ALA A 149 -9.81 57.07 -0.07
C ALA A 149 -9.31 55.62 0.00
N PHE A 150 -9.67 54.79 -0.97
CA PHE A 150 -9.23 53.40 -1.02
C PHE A 150 -7.70 53.30 -0.90
N GLU A 151 -6.94 54.10 -1.63
CA GLU A 151 -5.47 54.09 -1.58
C GLU A 151 -4.91 54.38 -0.17
N ASP A 152 -5.53 55.31 0.57
CA ASP A 152 -5.13 55.63 1.95
C ASP A 152 -5.36 54.45 2.91
N ALA A 153 -6.38 53.62 2.67
CA ALA A 153 -6.65 52.44 3.48
C ALA A 153 -5.57 51.34 3.29
N PHE A 154 -4.87 51.34 2.14
CA PHE A 154 -3.80 50.41 1.80
C PHE A 154 -2.39 51.02 1.94
N ALA A 155 -2.26 52.27 2.41
CA ALA A 155 -0.98 52.98 2.46
C ALA A 155 0.04 52.40 3.46
N HIS A 156 -0.42 51.66 4.48
CA HIS A 156 0.42 51.13 5.57
C HIS A 156 0.54 49.60 5.54
N LEU A 157 0.82 49.02 4.38
CA LEU A 157 0.90 47.56 4.20
C LEU A 157 2.34 47.10 4.00
N ASP A 158 2.76 46.12 4.80
CA ASP A 158 4.14 45.60 4.78
C ASP A 158 4.41 44.63 3.63
N ASN A 159 3.40 43.88 3.18
CA ASN A 159 3.59 42.76 2.25
C ASN A 159 2.34 42.51 1.38
N ARG A 160 2.52 41.82 0.25
CA ARG A 160 1.40 41.43 -0.65
C ARG A 160 0.33 40.61 0.07
N VAL A 161 0.73 39.73 0.98
CA VAL A 161 -0.22 38.92 1.77
C VAL A 161 -1.03 39.80 2.71
N HIS A 162 -0.42 40.82 3.33
CA HIS A 162 -1.12 41.81 4.15
C HIS A 162 -2.24 42.48 3.32
N ALA A 163 -1.93 42.93 2.10
CA ALA A 163 -2.91 43.54 1.20
C ALA A 163 -4.11 42.62 0.87
N VAL A 164 -3.86 41.33 0.65
CA VAL A 164 -4.92 40.34 0.40
C VAL A 164 -5.84 40.19 1.62
N PHE A 165 -5.28 40.08 2.82
CA PHE A 165 -6.08 39.98 4.06
C PHE A 165 -6.89 41.26 4.34
N THR A 166 -6.32 42.44 4.07
CA THR A 166 -7.03 43.72 4.21
C THR A 166 -8.16 43.86 3.19
N PHE A 167 -7.95 43.41 1.95
CA PHE A 167 -8.98 43.42 0.91
C PHE A 167 -10.12 42.45 1.22
N LEU A 168 -9.82 41.23 1.68
CA LEU A 168 -10.82 40.27 2.14
C LEU A 168 -11.64 40.83 3.31
N ALA A 169 -10.98 41.43 4.30
CA ALA A 169 -11.65 42.08 5.43
C ALA A 169 -12.58 43.23 4.99
N MET A 170 -12.16 44.00 3.99
CA MET A 170 -12.99 45.05 3.40
C MET A 170 -14.25 44.50 2.73
N LEU A 171 -14.11 43.47 1.90
CA LEU A 171 -15.24 42.83 1.21
C LEU A 171 -16.24 42.25 2.22
N GLU A 172 -15.75 41.60 3.27
CA GLU A 172 -16.61 41.08 4.34
C GLU A 172 -17.36 42.20 5.07
N LEU A 173 -16.72 43.33 5.38
CA LEU A 173 -17.38 44.48 6.02
C LEU A 173 -18.43 45.15 5.12
N ILE A 174 -18.23 45.14 3.80
CA ILE A 174 -19.23 45.61 2.84
C ILE A 174 -20.41 44.66 2.79
N GLN A 175 -20.15 43.34 2.79
CA GLN A 175 -21.18 42.31 2.84
C GLN A 175 -22.02 42.41 4.13
N GLU A 176 -21.38 42.66 5.27
CA GLU A 176 -22.02 42.88 6.57
C GLU A 176 -22.69 44.26 6.70
N LYS A 177 -22.60 45.11 5.67
CA LYS A 177 -23.14 46.48 5.62
C LYS A 177 -22.55 47.44 6.65
N PHE A 178 -21.39 47.15 7.22
CA PHE A 178 -20.68 48.08 8.10
C PHE A 178 -19.89 49.15 7.32
N LEU A 179 -19.57 48.87 6.05
CA LEU A 179 -18.89 49.79 5.14
C LEU A 179 -19.69 49.96 3.84
N LYS A 180 -19.64 51.18 3.28
CA LYS A 180 -20.14 51.52 1.96
C LYS A 180 -18.99 52.03 1.10
N ILE A 181 -18.99 51.62 -0.17
CA ILE A 181 -18.11 52.17 -1.20
C ILE A 181 -18.93 53.15 -2.06
N SER A 182 -18.37 54.33 -2.30
CA SER A 182 -18.90 55.33 -3.22
C SER A 182 -17.84 55.71 -4.27
N LEU A 183 -18.27 55.99 -5.49
CA LEU A 183 -17.39 56.45 -6.57
C LEU A 183 -17.05 57.93 -6.37
N GLY A 184 -15.77 58.25 -6.42
CA GLY A 184 -15.26 59.62 -6.45
C GLY A 184 -15.22 60.19 -7.86
N MET A 185 -14.85 61.47 -7.99
CA MET A 185 -14.58 62.07 -9.30
C MET A 185 -13.24 61.54 -9.84
N GLY A 186 -13.28 60.81 -10.96
CA GLY A 186 -12.12 60.18 -11.62
C GLY A 186 -12.31 58.68 -11.91
N LYS A 187 -11.54 58.13 -12.86
CA LYS A 187 -11.55 56.68 -13.12
C LYS A 187 -10.93 55.92 -11.93
N ASN A 188 -11.62 54.89 -11.44
CA ASN A 188 -11.18 53.99 -10.36
C ASN A 188 -10.93 54.66 -8.99
N ASN A 189 -11.53 55.82 -8.74
CA ASN A 189 -11.42 56.49 -7.44
C ASN A 189 -12.55 56.02 -6.52
N PHE A 190 -12.23 55.26 -5.48
CA PHE A 190 -13.20 54.69 -4.54
C PHE A 190 -13.05 55.32 -3.16
N TRP A 191 -14.18 55.74 -2.59
CA TRP A 191 -14.29 56.27 -1.24
C TRP A 191 -15.00 55.28 -0.35
N MET A 192 -14.42 55.01 0.80
CA MET A 192 -14.98 54.17 1.84
C MET A 192 -15.60 55.06 2.92
N SER A 193 -16.86 54.80 3.24
CA SER A 193 -17.57 55.46 4.32
C SER A 193 -18.27 54.43 5.21
N ARG A 194 -18.70 54.86 6.39
CA ARG A 194 -19.50 54.02 7.27
C ARG A 194 -20.84 53.65 6.61
N GLY A 195 -21.23 52.38 6.74
CA GLY A 195 -22.47 51.81 6.22
C GLY A 195 -23.72 52.27 6.95
#